data_AF-A0A150GCZ8-F1
#
_entry.id   AF-A0A150GCZ8-F1
#
_cell.length_a   1.000
_cell.length_b   1.000
_cell.length_c   1.000
_cell.angle_alpha   90.00
_cell.angle_beta   90.00
_cell.angle_gamma   90.00
#
_symmetry.space_group_name_H-M   'P 1'
#
loop_
_entity.id
_entity.type
_entity.pdbx_description
1 polymer ?
#
loop_
_entity_poly.entity_id
_entity_poly.type
_entity_poly.pdbx_seq_one_letter_code
_entity_poly.pdbx_strand_id
1 'polypeptide(L)'
;MDQLAAEHGFSYEVKTADINEKAIRDPNPETLVRLLARAKKDAIIRKMQAAGEELSGLLITCDQVVVHEDRILEKPGSVDEAHEYIDGYGRSPASTVGAVLATDLASGRAAEEVERSDIYFRPIPADVRERLVAEGEVEHPLVEPHIERMDGTQCAVMGLPRHLVIKLMLQAAGL
;
A
#
# COMPACT_ATOMS: atom_id res chain seq x y z
N MET A 1 6.72 -9.41 0.14
CA MET A 1 7.64 -9.89 -0.92
C MET A 1 8.16 -11.29 -0.66
N ASP A 2 8.46 -11.70 0.58
CA ASP A 2 9.04 -13.02 0.88
C ASP A 2 8.33 -14.22 0.24
N GLN A 3 6.99 -14.26 0.35
CA GLN A 3 6.21 -15.33 -0.26
C GLN A 3 6.37 -15.34 -1.79
N LEU A 4 6.35 -14.16 -2.43
CA LEU A 4 6.49 -14.04 -3.88
C LEU A 4 7.89 -14.48 -4.36
N ALA A 5 8.92 -14.08 -3.61
CA ALA A 5 10.31 -14.45 -3.84
C ALA A 5 10.51 -15.97 -3.73
N ALA A 6 9.93 -16.59 -2.69
CA ALA A 6 9.97 -18.03 -2.50
C ALA A 6 9.19 -18.80 -3.58
N GLU A 7 8.00 -18.32 -3.96
CA GLU A 7 7.14 -18.95 -4.99
C GLU A 7 7.78 -18.91 -6.39
N HIS A 8 8.46 -17.82 -6.74
CA HIS A 8 9.02 -17.61 -8.08
C HIS A 8 10.54 -17.76 -8.17
N GLY A 9 11.22 -18.05 -7.05
CA GLY A 9 12.65 -18.38 -7.02
C GLY A 9 13.57 -17.19 -7.30
N PHE A 10 13.21 -15.97 -6.89
CA PHE A 10 14.06 -14.79 -7.01
C PHE A 10 14.49 -14.25 -5.64
N SER A 11 15.65 -13.60 -5.58
CA SER A 11 16.10 -12.85 -4.41
C SER A 11 15.76 -11.37 -4.55
N TYR A 12 15.58 -10.68 -3.43
CA TYR A 12 15.37 -9.24 -3.41
C TYR A 12 16.13 -8.60 -2.24
N GLU A 13 16.37 -7.29 -2.36
CA GLU A 13 16.86 -6.46 -1.27
C GLU A 13 15.87 -5.32 -1.01
N VAL A 14 15.90 -4.77 0.20
CA VAL A 14 15.06 -3.64 0.59
C VAL A 14 15.90 -2.37 0.61
N LYS A 15 15.50 -1.37 -0.20
CA LYS A 15 16.06 -0.02 -0.14
C LYS A 15 15.01 0.95 0.39
N THR A 16 15.40 1.81 1.33
CA THR A 16 14.52 2.84 1.88
C THR A 16 14.57 4.11 1.03
N ALA A 17 13.40 4.66 0.73
CA ALA A 17 13.27 5.97 0.11
C ALA A 17 13.27 7.05 1.20
N ASP A 18 14.19 8.00 1.11
CA ASP A 18 14.26 9.13 2.05
C ASP A 18 13.40 10.29 1.52
N ILE A 19 12.07 10.12 1.53
CA ILE A 19 11.10 11.12 1.05
C ILE A 19 10.20 11.65 2.17
N ASN A 20 9.81 12.92 2.06
CA ASN A 20 8.75 13.48 2.89
C ASN A 20 7.39 13.22 2.24
N GLU A 21 6.81 12.06 2.49
CA GLU A 21 5.49 11.68 1.96
C GLU A 21 4.41 12.72 2.31
N LYS A 22 4.55 13.41 3.45
CA LYS A 22 3.60 14.45 3.89
C LYS A 22 3.56 15.69 2.99
N ALA A 23 4.62 15.94 2.24
CA ALA A 23 4.69 17.05 1.29
C ALA A 23 4.05 16.72 -0.06
N ILE A 24 3.73 15.44 -0.32
CA ILE A 24 3.11 14.98 -1.56
C ILE A 24 1.62 14.76 -1.25
N ARG A 25 0.76 15.55 -1.89
CA ARG A 25 -0.68 15.55 -1.63
C ARG A 25 -1.44 15.69 -2.93
N ASP A 26 -2.50 14.91 -3.05
CA ASP A 26 -3.49 15.01 -4.12
C ASP A 26 -4.85 14.60 -3.53
N PRO A 27 -5.95 15.31 -3.83
CA PRO A 27 -7.27 14.95 -3.33
C PRO A 27 -7.81 13.66 -3.97
N ASN A 28 -7.30 13.25 -5.13
CA ASN A 28 -7.64 11.97 -5.73
C ASN A 28 -6.72 10.86 -5.16
N PRO A 29 -7.28 9.82 -4.53
CA PRO A 29 -6.48 8.78 -3.89
C PRO A 29 -5.58 8.02 -4.87
N GLU A 30 -6.07 7.72 -6.08
CA GLU A 30 -5.26 7.01 -7.08
C GLU A 30 -4.10 7.86 -7.60
N THR A 31 -4.31 9.16 -7.79
CA THR A 31 -3.25 10.09 -8.17
C THR A 31 -2.22 10.20 -7.06
N LEU A 32 -2.66 10.30 -5.79
CA LEU A 32 -1.78 10.38 -4.63
C LEU A 32 -0.82 9.18 -4.55
N VAL A 33 -1.35 7.96 -4.60
CA VAL A 33 -0.51 6.75 -4.47
C VAL A 33 0.45 6.58 -5.65
N ARG A 34 0.06 6.98 -6.86
CA ARG A 34 0.97 7.01 -8.02
C ARG A 34 2.10 8.02 -7.80
N LEU A 35 1.80 9.22 -7.32
CA LEU A 35 2.81 10.24 -7.03
C LEU A 35 3.80 9.75 -5.96
N LEU A 36 3.30 9.12 -4.89
CA LEU A 36 4.12 8.58 -3.81
C LEU A 36 5.02 7.44 -4.31
N ALA A 37 4.47 6.45 -5.04
CA ALA A 37 5.25 5.34 -5.60
C ALA A 37 6.36 5.82 -6.55
N ARG A 38 6.07 6.82 -7.40
CA ARG A 38 7.05 7.45 -8.30
C ARG A 38 8.12 8.23 -7.54
N ALA A 39 7.75 8.99 -6.52
CA ALA A 39 8.67 9.73 -5.68
C ALA A 39 9.65 8.78 -4.94
N LYS A 40 9.15 7.65 -4.42
CA LYS A 40 9.99 6.61 -3.81
C LYS A 40 11.00 6.06 -4.83
N LYS A 41 10.54 5.74 -6.05
CA LYS A 41 11.40 5.24 -7.14
C LYS A 41 12.50 6.25 -7.46
N ASP A 42 12.15 7.51 -7.70
CA ASP A 42 13.13 8.55 -8.04
C ASP A 42 14.15 8.78 -6.91
N ALA A 43 13.71 8.76 -5.64
CA ALA A 43 14.60 8.92 -4.50
C ALA A 43 15.59 7.74 -4.36
N ILE A 44 15.12 6.51 -4.51
CA ILE A 44 15.96 5.31 -4.45
C ILE A 44 17.00 5.32 -5.58
N ILE A 45 16.58 5.61 -6.82
CA ILE A 45 17.50 5.68 -7.97
C ILE A 45 18.58 6.74 -7.74
N ARG A 46 18.22 7.94 -7.27
CA ARG A 46 19.19 9.00 -6.96
C ARG A 46 20.20 8.56 -5.90
N LYS A 47 19.73 7.84 -4.86
CA LYS A 47 20.58 7.33 -3.78
C LYS A 47 21.57 6.28 -4.28
N MET A 48 21.11 5.33 -5.09
CA MET A 48 21.97 4.32 -5.74
C MET A 48 23.04 4.98 -6.62
N GLN A 49 22.64 5.96 -7.45
CA GLN A 49 23.58 6.71 -8.29
C GLN A 49 24.61 7.47 -7.47
N ALA A 50 24.20 8.14 -6.39
CA ALA A 50 25.11 8.87 -5.50
C ALA A 50 26.10 7.94 -4.77
N ALA A 51 25.69 6.70 -4.50
CA ALA A 51 26.54 5.66 -3.93
C ALA A 51 27.44 4.95 -4.97
N GLY A 52 27.31 5.27 -6.26
CA GLY A 52 28.05 4.61 -7.34
C GLY A 52 27.63 3.16 -7.57
N GLU A 53 26.41 2.79 -7.16
CA GLU A 53 25.86 1.46 -7.39
C GLU A 53 25.51 1.25 -8.87
N GLU A 54 25.70 0.04 -9.37
CA GLU A 54 25.25 -0.34 -10.70
C GLU A 54 23.72 -0.46 -10.74
N LEU A 55 23.08 0.27 -11.67
CA LEU A 55 21.64 0.22 -11.88
C LEU A 55 21.27 -1.05 -12.68
N SER A 56 21.04 -2.14 -11.96
CA SER A 56 20.63 -3.43 -12.55
C SER A 56 19.48 -4.06 -11.77
N GLY A 57 18.68 -4.89 -12.46
CA GLY A 57 17.51 -5.56 -11.89
C GLY A 57 16.22 -4.73 -11.96
N LEU A 58 15.20 -5.21 -11.25
CA LEU A 58 13.88 -4.58 -11.17
C LEU A 58 13.71 -3.88 -9.82
N LEU A 59 13.36 -2.59 -9.85
CA LEU A 59 12.94 -1.83 -8.69
C LEU A 59 11.41 -1.84 -8.59
N ILE A 60 10.90 -2.33 -7.47
CA ILE A 60 9.47 -2.28 -7.14
C ILE A 60 9.26 -1.19 -6.09
N THR A 61 8.39 -0.23 -6.37
CA THR A 61 7.90 0.73 -5.39
C THR A 61 6.39 0.69 -5.32
N CYS A 62 5.84 0.94 -4.14
CA CYS A 62 4.41 0.96 -3.94
C CYS A 62 4.03 1.97 -2.86
N ASP A 63 2.76 2.34 -2.89
CA ASP A 63 2.14 3.14 -1.86
C ASP A 63 0.65 2.79 -1.78
N GLN A 64 0.05 2.95 -0.59
CA GLN A 64 -1.34 2.65 -0.36
C GLN A 64 -1.93 3.63 0.64
N VAL A 65 -3.18 4.01 0.39
CA VAL A 65 -4.00 4.79 1.32
C VAL A 65 -5.33 4.08 1.58
N VAL A 66 -5.91 4.38 2.73
CA VAL A 66 -7.29 3.98 3.05
C VAL A 66 -8.23 5.11 2.64
N VAL A 67 -9.35 4.77 2.04
CA VAL A 67 -10.43 5.68 1.66
C VAL A 67 -11.70 5.25 2.37
N HIS A 68 -12.37 6.19 3.03
CA HIS A 68 -13.63 5.95 3.71
C HIS A 68 -14.52 7.18 3.55
N GLU A 69 -15.75 7.01 3.07
CA GLU A 69 -16.69 8.12 2.81
C GLU A 69 -16.05 9.24 1.97
N ASP A 70 -15.39 8.87 0.86
CA ASP A 70 -14.66 9.76 -0.06
C ASP A 70 -13.51 10.58 0.58
N ARG A 71 -13.08 10.21 1.79
CA ARG A 71 -11.94 10.81 2.48
C ARG A 71 -10.76 9.86 2.50
N ILE A 72 -9.58 10.38 2.19
CA ILE A 72 -8.31 9.67 2.41
C ILE A 72 -8.04 9.71 3.92
N LEU A 73 -7.91 8.54 4.52
CA LEU A 73 -7.56 8.38 5.94
C LEU A 73 -6.05 8.13 6.07
N GLU A 74 -5.41 8.91 6.94
CA GLU A 74 -4.05 8.61 7.40
C GLU A 74 -4.13 7.73 8.67
N LYS A 75 -2.98 7.42 9.28
CA LYS A 75 -2.99 6.84 10.62
C LYS A 75 -3.67 7.82 11.58
N PRO A 76 -4.59 7.35 12.46
CA PRO A 76 -5.25 8.23 13.40
C PRO A 76 -4.21 8.93 14.29
N GLY A 77 -4.31 10.25 14.39
CA GLY A 77 -3.45 11.09 15.23
C GLY A 77 -3.93 11.16 16.68
N SER A 78 -5.11 10.64 16.98
CA SER A 78 -5.69 10.62 18.33
C SER A 78 -6.60 9.41 18.58
N VAL A 79 -6.85 9.14 19.85
CA VAL A 79 -7.80 8.11 20.35
C VAL A 79 -9.21 8.36 19.80
N ASP A 80 -9.66 9.62 19.80
CA ASP A 80 -10.99 10.00 19.30
C ASP A 80 -11.12 9.75 17.80
N GLU A 81 -10.06 10.03 17.03
CA GLU A 81 -10.01 9.77 15.60
C GLU A 81 -10.01 8.25 15.30
N ALA A 82 -9.28 7.46 16.09
CA ALA A 82 -9.33 6.00 15.99
C ALA A 82 -10.75 5.46 16.24
N HIS A 83 -11.47 6.00 17.24
CA HIS A 83 -12.89 5.69 17.45
C HIS A 83 -13.75 6.06 16.25
N GLU A 84 -13.58 7.27 15.70
CA GLU A 84 -14.34 7.73 14.52
C GLU A 84 -14.17 6.78 13.33
N TYR A 85 -12.93 6.35 13.06
CA TYR A 85 -12.61 5.45 11.95
C TYR A 85 -13.25 4.07 12.15
N ILE A 86 -13.03 3.45 13.31
CA ILE A 86 -13.53 2.10 13.61
C ILE A 86 -15.06 2.07 13.64
N ASP A 87 -15.71 3.07 14.23
CA ASP A 87 -17.17 3.19 14.24
C ASP A 87 -17.72 3.43 12.82
N GLY A 88 -16.95 4.13 11.98
CA GLY A 88 -17.26 4.40 10.58
C GLY A 88 -17.37 3.14 9.73
N TYR A 89 -16.41 2.22 9.86
CA TYR A 89 -16.31 1.03 9.02
C TYR A 89 -17.53 0.10 9.08
N GLY A 90 -18.28 0.12 10.18
CA GLY A 90 -19.55 -0.63 10.31
C GLY A 90 -20.76 0.04 9.63
N ARG A 91 -20.64 1.30 9.19
CA ARG A 91 -21.70 2.09 8.52
C ARG A 91 -21.51 2.14 7.01
N SER A 92 -20.27 2.25 6.57
CA SER A 92 -19.89 2.34 5.16
C SER A 92 -18.56 1.59 4.93
N PRO A 93 -18.35 1.01 3.75
CA PRO A 93 -17.15 0.23 3.48
C PRO A 93 -15.92 1.13 3.48
N ALA A 94 -14.82 0.60 4.01
CA ALA A 94 -13.50 1.16 3.80
C ALA A 94 -12.89 0.57 2.54
N SER A 95 -12.05 1.33 1.86
CA SER A 95 -11.36 0.88 0.66
C SER A 95 -9.87 1.11 0.78
N THR A 96 -9.06 0.15 0.37
CA THR A 96 -7.63 0.38 0.15
C THR A 96 -7.42 0.73 -1.31
N VAL A 97 -6.71 1.83 -1.57
CA VAL A 97 -6.27 2.22 -2.92
C VAL A 97 -4.76 2.19 -2.92
N GLY A 98 -4.17 1.30 -3.73
CA GLY A 98 -2.72 1.09 -3.78
C GLY A 98 -2.17 1.18 -5.19
N ALA A 99 -0.99 1.79 -5.33
CA ALA A 99 -0.21 1.78 -6.57
C ALA A 99 1.00 0.86 -6.42
N VAL A 100 1.31 0.11 -7.47
CA VAL A 100 2.60 -0.57 -7.61
C VAL A 100 3.24 -0.08 -8.91
N LEU A 101 4.55 0.13 -8.85
CA LEU A 101 5.39 0.57 -9.95
C LEU A 101 6.59 -0.36 -10.02
N ALA A 102 6.76 -1.03 -11.16
CA ALA A 102 7.97 -1.79 -11.48
C ALA A 102 8.81 -1.00 -12.47
N THR A 103 10.11 -0.90 -12.22
CA THR A 103 11.08 -0.21 -13.10
C THR A 103 12.27 -1.12 -13.35
N ASP A 104 12.57 -1.37 -14.62
CA ASP A 104 13.84 -1.97 -15.03
C ASP A 104 14.94 -0.91 -14.93
N LEU A 105 15.89 -1.14 -14.03
CA LEU A 105 16.91 -0.16 -13.66
C LEU A 105 17.93 0.10 -14.77
N ALA A 106 18.16 -0.88 -15.66
CA ALA A 106 19.12 -0.78 -16.74
C ALA A 106 18.55 -0.01 -17.95
N SER A 107 17.31 -0.31 -18.33
CA SER A 107 16.63 0.29 -19.49
C SER A 107 15.80 1.52 -19.15
N GLY A 108 15.43 1.69 -17.88
CA GLY A 108 14.51 2.73 -17.44
C GLY A 108 13.04 2.48 -17.79
N ARG A 109 12.71 1.33 -18.41
CA ARG A 109 11.31 0.99 -18.70
C ARG A 109 10.56 0.75 -17.40
N ALA A 110 9.35 1.28 -17.32
CA ALA A 110 8.51 1.14 -16.15
C ALA A 110 7.07 0.76 -16.52
N ALA A 111 6.41 0.06 -15.61
CA ALA A 111 5.00 -0.28 -15.67
C ALA A 111 4.37 0.01 -14.29
N GLU A 112 3.19 0.61 -14.29
CA GLU A 112 2.46 0.94 -13.07
C GLU A 112 0.98 0.60 -13.20
N GLU A 113 0.36 0.25 -12.07
CA GLU A 113 -1.06 0.04 -12.00
C GLU A 113 -1.58 0.36 -10.60
N VAL A 114 -2.84 0.77 -10.53
CA VAL A 114 -3.54 1.04 -9.28
C VAL A 114 -4.63 0.00 -9.11
N GLU A 115 -4.74 -0.54 -7.90
CA GLU A 115 -5.79 -1.46 -7.50
C GLU A 115 -6.56 -0.89 -6.32
N ARG A 116 -7.87 -1.03 -6.37
CA ARG A 116 -8.78 -0.73 -5.27
C ARG A 116 -9.34 -2.03 -4.73
N SER A 117 -9.40 -2.17 -3.41
CA SER A 117 -10.13 -3.24 -2.73
C SER A 117 -11.11 -2.63 -1.74
N ASP A 118 -12.36 -3.09 -1.76
CA ASP A 118 -13.40 -2.63 -0.84
C ASP A 118 -13.63 -3.67 0.26
N ILE A 119 -13.73 -3.21 1.50
CA ILE A 119 -13.82 -4.04 2.70
C ILE A 119 -15.11 -3.67 3.42
N TYR A 120 -16.00 -4.66 3.55
CA TYR A 120 -17.30 -4.51 4.17
C TYR A 120 -17.25 -5.14 5.56
N PHE A 121 -17.42 -4.31 6.59
CA PHE A 121 -17.43 -4.77 7.97
C PHE A 121 -18.86 -4.85 8.50
N ARG A 122 -19.12 -5.87 9.31
CA ARG A 122 -20.24 -5.80 10.26
C ARG A 122 -19.87 -4.82 11.38
N PRO A 123 -20.86 -4.24 12.09
CA PRO A 123 -20.58 -3.43 13.26
C PRO A 123 -19.62 -4.13 14.23
N ILE A 124 -18.44 -3.51 14.45
CA ILE A 124 -17.40 -4.04 15.33
C ILE A 124 -17.89 -3.86 16.78
N PRO A 125 -17.93 -4.90 17.64
CA PRO A 125 -18.37 -4.80 19.04
C PRO A 125 -17.55 -3.83 19.88
N ALA A 126 -18.19 -3.16 20.86
CA ALA A 126 -17.58 -2.08 21.64
C ALA A 126 -16.29 -2.49 22.38
N ASP A 127 -16.27 -3.69 22.95
CA ASP A 127 -15.10 -4.28 23.62
C ASP A 127 -13.92 -4.48 22.65
N VAL A 128 -14.19 -4.85 21.40
CA VAL A 128 -13.17 -4.94 20.35
C VAL A 128 -12.66 -3.55 19.98
N ARG A 129 -13.57 -2.57 19.82
CA ARG A 129 -13.19 -1.19 19.49
C ARG A 129 -12.30 -0.56 20.55
N GLU A 130 -12.62 -0.73 21.83
CA GLU A 130 -11.80 -0.22 22.94
C GLU A 130 -10.38 -0.79 22.91
N ARG A 131 -10.23 -2.07 22.56
CA ARG A 131 -8.91 -2.71 22.42
C ARG A 131 -8.12 -2.16 21.23
N LEU A 132 -8.78 -2.04 20.07
CA LEU A 132 -8.17 -1.47 18.86
C LEU A 132 -7.66 -0.05 19.10
N VAL A 133 -8.45 0.77 19.79
CA VAL A 133 -8.08 2.14 20.13
C VAL A 133 -6.96 2.20 21.16
N ALA A 134 -6.98 1.32 22.17
CA ALA A 134 -5.91 1.23 23.17
C ALA A 134 -4.56 0.82 22.54
N GLU A 135 -4.59 -0.01 21.51
CA GLU A 135 -3.41 -0.43 20.73
C GLU A 135 -3.00 0.63 19.70
N GLY A 136 -3.87 1.59 19.37
CA GLY A 136 -3.63 2.66 18.40
C GLY A 136 -3.56 2.18 16.95
N GLU A 137 -3.97 0.94 16.68
CA GLU A 137 -3.91 0.30 15.37
C GLU A 137 -5.32 -0.05 14.90
N VAL A 138 -5.78 0.64 13.86
CA VAL A 138 -7.05 0.34 13.17
C VAL A 138 -6.92 -0.85 12.20
N GLU A 139 -5.70 -1.14 11.76
CA GLU A 139 -5.33 -2.28 10.92
C GLU A 139 -4.78 -3.42 11.81
N HIS A 140 -5.64 -4.06 12.58
CA HIS A 140 -5.24 -5.05 13.59
C HIS A 140 -5.96 -6.40 13.37
N PRO A 141 -5.36 -7.57 13.69
CA PRO A 141 -5.99 -8.88 13.53
C PRO A 141 -7.38 -9.02 14.18
N LEU A 142 -7.68 -8.21 15.20
CA LEU A 142 -8.99 -8.17 15.84
C LEU A 142 -10.12 -7.66 14.92
N VAL A 143 -9.82 -6.94 13.83
CA VAL A 143 -10.85 -6.51 12.86
C VAL A 143 -11.22 -7.61 11.86
N GLU A 144 -10.33 -8.58 11.61
CA GLU A 144 -10.55 -9.62 10.59
C GLU A 144 -11.85 -10.43 10.79
N PRO A 145 -12.22 -10.86 12.02
CA PRO A 145 -13.48 -11.59 12.25
C PRO A 145 -14.74 -10.76 12.01
N HIS A 146 -14.59 -9.45 11.75
CA HIS A 146 -15.68 -8.53 11.47
C HIS A 146 -15.81 -8.18 9.99
N ILE A 147 -14.93 -8.69 9.12
CA ILE A 147 -15.08 -8.56 7.67
C ILE A 147 -16.21 -9.51 7.22
N GLU A 148 -17.30 -8.95 6.70
CA GLU A 148 -18.38 -9.72 6.08
C GLU A 148 -18.03 -10.11 4.65
N ARG A 149 -17.38 -9.20 3.93
CA ARG A 149 -17.04 -9.37 2.53
C ARG A 149 -15.85 -8.49 2.16
N MET A 150 -15.04 -8.98 1.23
CA MET A 150 -13.97 -8.22 0.61
C MET A 150 -14.12 -8.33 -0.91
N ASP A 151 -14.25 -7.19 -1.58
CA ASP A 151 -14.21 -7.08 -3.03
C ASP A 151 -12.77 -6.69 -3.40
N GLY A 152 -11.90 -7.70 -3.58
CA GLY A 152 -10.46 -7.53 -3.75
C GLY A 152 -9.68 -8.75 -3.26
N THR A 153 -8.36 -8.62 -3.10
CA THR A 153 -7.53 -9.69 -2.52
C THR A 153 -6.95 -9.27 -1.17
N GLN A 154 -6.79 -10.24 -0.25
CA GLN A 154 -6.17 -9.96 1.04
C GLN A 154 -4.77 -9.34 0.88
N CYS A 155 -3.97 -9.81 -0.09
CA CYS A 155 -2.65 -9.25 -0.34
C CYS A 155 -2.71 -7.79 -0.81
N ALA A 156 -3.73 -7.41 -1.58
CA ALA A 156 -3.96 -6.01 -1.96
C ALA A 156 -4.30 -5.17 -0.73
N VAL A 157 -5.21 -5.63 0.14
CA VAL A 157 -5.55 -4.92 1.39
C VAL A 157 -4.32 -4.77 2.30
N MET A 158 -3.46 -5.78 2.37
CA MET A 158 -2.22 -5.76 3.13
C MET A 158 -1.09 -4.94 2.47
N GLY A 159 -1.37 -4.20 1.39
CA GLY A 159 -0.45 -3.23 0.79
C GLY A 159 0.40 -3.74 -0.36
N LEU A 160 0.28 -5.01 -0.78
CA LEU A 160 1.06 -5.55 -1.90
C LEU A 160 0.30 -6.60 -2.72
N PRO A 161 -0.42 -6.20 -3.77
CA PRO A 161 -1.14 -7.12 -4.65
C PRO A 161 -0.16 -8.01 -5.44
N ARG A 162 0.03 -9.25 -4.99
CA ARG A 162 1.02 -10.20 -5.56
C ARG A 162 0.87 -10.41 -7.07
N HIS A 163 -0.35 -10.55 -7.55
CA HIS A 163 -0.63 -10.78 -8.97
C HIS A 163 -0.20 -9.58 -9.83
N LEU A 164 -0.42 -8.37 -9.32
CA LEU A 164 -0.10 -7.12 -9.97
C LEU A 164 1.42 -6.88 -9.95
N VAL A 165 2.11 -7.21 -8.87
CA VAL A 165 3.59 -7.18 -8.81
C VAL A 165 4.20 -8.03 -9.94
N ILE A 166 3.76 -9.28 -10.12
CA ILE A 166 4.30 -10.15 -11.18
C ILE A 166 3.99 -9.60 -12.57
N LYS A 167 2.75 -9.17 -12.81
CA LYS A 167 2.33 -8.56 -14.08
C LYS A 167 3.24 -7.37 -14.44
N LEU A 168 3.47 -6.46 -13.49
CA LEU A 168 4.27 -5.26 -13.71
C LEU A 168 5.76 -5.59 -13.86
N MET A 169 6.28 -6.57 -13.12
CA MET A 169 7.65 -7.06 -13.29
C MET A 169 7.89 -7.56 -14.72
N LEU A 170 6.98 -8.36 -15.26
CA LEU A 170 7.08 -8.87 -16.63
C LEU A 170 7.02 -7.72 -17.66
N GLN A 171 6.08 -6.80 -17.50
CA GLN A 171 5.96 -5.63 -18.39
C GLN A 171 7.20 -4.73 -18.35
N ALA A 172 7.74 -4.46 -17.16
CA ALA A 172 8.98 -3.69 -16.99
C ALA A 172 10.20 -4.45 -17.54
N ALA A 173 10.23 -5.78 -17.46
CA ALA A 173 11.24 -6.64 -18.08
C ALA A 173 11.04 -6.84 -19.60
N GLY A 174 9.88 -6.46 -20.14
CA GLY A 174 9.59 -6.51 -21.57
C GLY A 174 9.12 -7.85 -22.08
N LEU A 175 8.51 -8.61 -21.17
CA LEU A 175 7.97 -9.94 -21.39
C LEU A 175 6.44 -9.86 -21.45
#